data_AF-A0A7T4QNB2-F1
#
_entry.id   AF-A0A7T4QNB2-F1
#
_cell.length_a   1.000
_cell.length_b   1.000
_cell.length_c   1.000
_cell.angle_alpha   90.00
_cell.angle_beta   90.00
_cell.angle_gamma   90.00
#
_symmetry.space_group_name_H-M   'P 1'
#
loop_
_entity.id
_entity.type
_entity.pdbx_description
1 polymer ?
#
loop_
_entity_poly.entity_id
_entity_poly.type
_entity_poly.pdbx_seq_one_letter_code
_entity_poly.pdbx_strand_id
1 'polypeptide(L)'
;MKIIFFPLFFLLFQFTVKAQVKPVKFDTKILYKFTYQSDSTSITSRKSVFTQLTIGEQESHFQTLSKFRADSALALTQGSNMFVYSYGRIEPNNFLIVKRGDVISTYEPLNGMGFSGNNELSYYEEKKEVMQWEMHPDTAHIHGFVCQKATTDWGGRKWTAWFTMDIPISDGPYKFSGLPGLVLSISDQDKYFTFDIASIGKVNSISFTLDQLRPDLDLQKTTKESFYKDRKDLRNNMTAYALATGTRLDEEAKRRVTLDTKTDNNHIERH
;
A
#
# COMPACT_ATOMS: atom_id res chain seq x y z
N MET A 1 -62.22 31.67 -33.31
CA MET A 1 -61.70 30.48 -32.59
C MET A 1 -60.43 30.88 -31.86
N LYS A 2 -60.39 30.81 -30.52
CA LYS A 2 -59.20 31.14 -29.72
C LYS A 2 -58.29 29.91 -29.67
N ILE A 3 -57.06 30.04 -30.17
CA ILE A 3 -56.02 28.99 -30.13
C ILE A 3 -55.34 29.08 -28.77
N ILE A 4 -55.48 28.04 -27.95
CA ILE A 4 -54.82 27.92 -26.64
C ILE A 4 -53.44 27.29 -26.86
N PHE A 5 -52.38 28.04 -26.57
CA PHE A 5 -51.00 27.57 -26.60
C PHE A 5 -50.68 26.86 -25.27
N PHE A 6 -50.32 25.58 -25.32
CA PHE A 6 -49.86 24.82 -24.16
C PHE A 6 -48.32 24.81 -24.19
N PRO A 7 -47.60 25.37 -23.20
CA PRO A 7 -46.14 25.33 -23.21
C PRO A 7 -45.68 23.90 -22.86
N LEU A 8 -44.95 23.28 -23.78
CA LEU A 8 -44.32 21.98 -23.58
C LEU A 8 -43.17 22.14 -22.57
N PHE A 9 -43.40 21.76 -21.32
CA PHE A 9 -42.38 21.79 -20.26
C PHE A 9 -41.40 20.63 -20.49
N PHE A 10 -40.25 20.92 -21.11
CA PHE A 10 -39.20 19.95 -21.34
C PHE A 10 -38.46 19.69 -20.02
N LEU A 11 -38.87 18.64 -19.31
CA LEU A 11 -38.26 18.20 -18.06
C LEU A 11 -36.88 17.60 -18.37
N LEU A 12 -35.83 18.41 -18.27
CA LEU A 12 -34.44 17.98 -18.35
C LEU A 12 -34.13 17.07 -17.15
N PHE A 13 -34.31 15.76 -17.34
CA PHE A 13 -33.80 14.75 -16.42
C PHE A 13 -32.26 14.83 -16.41
N GLN A 14 -31.72 15.51 -15.40
CA GLN A 14 -30.29 15.48 -15.08
C GLN A 14 -29.96 14.08 -14.59
N PHE A 15 -29.64 13.17 -15.51
CA PHE A 15 -29.01 11.90 -15.18
C PHE A 15 -27.63 12.20 -14.60
N THR A 16 -27.51 12.15 -13.28
CA THR A 16 -26.21 12.05 -12.63
C THR A 16 -25.65 10.67 -12.92
N VAL A 17 -24.89 10.56 -14.01
CA VAL A 17 -24.11 9.35 -14.30
C VAL A 17 -23.06 9.25 -13.20
N LYS A 18 -23.31 8.41 -12.19
CA LYS A 18 -22.23 7.94 -11.33
C LYS A 18 -21.30 7.13 -12.23
N ALA A 19 -20.14 7.68 -12.57
CA ALA A 19 -19.11 6.96 -13.28
C ALA A 19 -18.71 5.74 -12.44
N GLN A 20 -19.22 4.56 -12.77
CA GLN A 20 -18.73 3.32 -12.19
C GLN A 20 -17.31 3.11 -12.70
N VAL A 21 -16.35 3.03 -11.77
CA VAL A 21 -14.99 2.61 -12.07
C VAL A 21 -15.07 1.21 -12.67
N LYS A 22 -14.72 1.08 -13.95
CA LYS A 22 -14.72 -0.23 -14.61
C LYS A 22 -13.59 -1.08 -14.02
N PRO A 23 -13.83 -2.38 -13.76
CA PRO A 23 -12.77 -3.30 -13.34
C PRO A 23 -11.63 -3.31 -14.36
N VAL A 24 -10.39 -3.21 -13.88
CA VAL A 24 -9.18 -3.28 -14.72
C VAL A 24 -8.68 -4.73 -14.74
N LYS A 25 -8.30 -5.22 -15.90
CA LYS A 25 -7.65 -6.54 -16.00
C LYS A 25 -6.18 -6.41 -15.59
N PHE A 26 -5.76 -7.20 -14.62
CA PHE A 26 -4.35 -7.42 -14.30
C PHE A 26 -3.83 -8.62 -15.07
N ASP A 27 -2.66 -8.44 -15.70
CA ASP A 27 -2.01 -9.48 -16.48
C ASP A 27 -0.64 -9.91 -15.93
N THR A 28 -0.10 -9.13 -14.99
CA THR A 28 1.24 -9.31 -14.45
C THR A 28 1.21 -9.21 -12.93
N LYS A 29 1.88 -10.15 -12.27
CA LYS A 29 2.06 -10.21 -10.82
C LYS A 29 3.54 -10.32 -10.50
N ILE A 30 4.02 -9.48 -9.59
CA ILE A 30 5.38 -9.52 -9.08
C ILE A 30 5.31 -9.69 -7.57
N LEU A 31 6.08 -10.62 -7.04
CA LEU A 31 6.27 -10.77 -5.60
C LEU A 31 7.61 -10.15 -5.23
N TYR A 32 7.63 -9.38 -4.15
CA TYR A 32 8.85 -8.86 -3.55
C TYR A 32 9.01 -9.41 -2.13
N LYS A 33 10.24 -9.74 -1.75
CA LYS A 33 10.62 -9.86 -0.35
C LYS A 33 10.88 -8.45 0.16
N PHE A 34 10.00 -7.98 1.03
CA PHE A 34 10.14 -6.70 1.71
C PHE A 34 10.81 -6.92 3.08
N THR A 35 12.01 -6.39 3.24
CA THR A 35 12.77 -6.41 4.48
C THR A 35 12.76 -5.02 5.10
N TYR A 36 12.38 -4.92 6.38
CA TYR A 36 12.34 -3.66 7.10
C TYR A 36 12.90 -3.78 8.52
N GLN A 37 13.41 -2.68 9.07
CA GLN A 37 13.88 -2.59 10.46
C GLN A 37 13.13 -1.46 11.18
N SER A 38 12.18 -1.83 12.05
CA SER A 38 11.30 -0.85 12.74
C SER A 38 12.00 -0.03 13.82
N ASP A 39 13.03 -0.58 14.46
CA ASP A 39 13.89 0.12 15.42
C ASP A 39 15.25 0.35 14.80
N SER A 40 15.56 1.60 14.44
CA SER A 40 16.85 1.98 13.84
C SER A 40 18.07 1.61 14.70
N THR A 41 17.89 1.44 16.01
CA THR A 41 18.97 1.12 16.95
C THR A 41 19.10 -0.37 17.26
N SER A 42 18.16 -1.20 16.80
CA SER A 42 18.11 -2.63 17.13
C SER A 42 17.98 -3.50 15.88
N ILE A 43 19.06 -4.23 15.58
CA ILE A 43 19.10 -5.19 14.47
C ILE A 43 18.06 -6.31 14.64
N THR A 44 17.67 -6.65 15.87
CA THR A 44 16.68 -7.70 16.14
C THR A 44 15.26 -7.29 15.74
N SER A 45 15.03 -5.99 15.47
CA SER A 45 13.76 -5.49 14.92
C SER A 45 13.62 -5.74 13.41
N ARG A 46 14.67 -6.26 12.74
CA ARG A 46 14.66 -6.56 11.31
C ARG A 46 13.73 -7.74 11.01
N LYS A 47 12.80 -7.53 10.09
CA LYS A 47 11.80 -8.52 9.66
C LYS A 47 11.72 -8.56 8.15
N SER A 48 11.23 -9.68 7.61
CA SER A 48 10.90 -9.81 6.20
C SER A 48 9.48 -10.33 6.04
N VAL A 49 8.74 -9.75 5.10
CA VAL A 49 7.42 -10.19 4.65
C VAL A 49 7.40 -10.22 3.12
N PHE A 50 6.47 -10.94 2.53
CA PHE A 50 6.23 -10.81 1.10
C PHE A 50 5.23 -9.69 0.82
N THR A 51 5.43 -8.98 -0.29
CA THR A 51 4.48 -8.05 -0.87
C THR A 51 4.21 -8.45 -2.32
N GLN A 52 3.10 -7.97 -2.86
CA GLN A 52 2.65 -8.26 -4.21
C GLN A 52 2.37 -6.96 -4.96
N LEU A 53 2.87 -6.84 -6.19
CA LEU A 53 2.48 -5.85 -7.18
C LEU A 53 1.68 -6.55 -8.28
N THR A 54 0.43 -6.15 -8.52
CA THR A 54 -0.36 -6.55 -9.70
C THR A 54 -0.51 -5.38 -10.64
N ILE A 55 -0.28 -5.60 -11.93
CA ILE A 55 -0.20 -4.54 -12.95
C ILE A 55 -1.21 -4.82 -14.05
N GLY A 56 -1.94 -3.78 -14.44
CA GLY A 56 -2.88 -3.75 -15.56
C GLY A 56 -2.63 -2.51 -16.40
N GLU A 57 -3.42 -2.31 -17.45
CA GLU A 57 -3.17 -1.24 -18.42
C GLU A 57 -3.25 0.18 -17.82
N GLN A 58 -4.12 0.39 -16.82
CA GLN A 58 -4.43 1.73 -16.31
C GLN A 58 -4.11 1.92 -14.81
N GLU A 59 -3.84 0.82 -14.11
CA GLU A 59 -3.55 0.87 -12.68
C GLU A 59 -2.68 -0.29 -12.23
N SER A 60 -2.04 -0.10 -11.07
CA SER A 60 -1.31 -1.14 -10.37
C SER A 60 -1.60 -1.11 -8.88
N HIS A 61 -1.61 -2.29 -8.28
CA HIS A 61 -1.93 -2.48 -6.85
C HIS A 61 -0.73 -3.12 -6.17
N PHE A 62 -0.19 -2.46 -5.14
CA PHE A 62 0.86 -2.97 -4.29
C PHE A 62 0.33 -3.25 -2.88
N GLN A 63 0.56 -4.46 -2.36
CA GLN A 63 0.04 -4.85 -1.05
C GLN A 63 0.97 -5.77 -0.26
N THR A 64 0.91 -5.69 1.06
CA THR A 64 1.59 -6.63 1.97
C THR A 64 0.82 -7.94 2.10
N LEU A 65 1.51 -9.09 2.04
CA LEU A 65 0.90 -10.43 2.07
C LEU A 65 0.90 -11.09 3.46
N SER A 66 1.02 -10.33 4.55
CA SER A 66 1.34 -10.82 5.91
C SER A 66 0.30 -11.77 6.57
N LYS A 67 -0.67 -12.30 5.82
CA LYS A 67 -1.57 -13.37 6.25
C LYS A 67 -1.56 -14.66 5.42
N PHE A 68 -0.47 -14.98 4.72
CA PHE A 68 -0.22 -16.35 4.22
C PHE A 68 0.22 -17.33 5.34
N ARG A 69 -0.38 -17.26 6.53
CA ARG A 69 -0.24 -18.29 7.58
C ARG A 69 -1.14 -19.52 7.36
N ALA A 70 -1.63 -19.71 6.13
CA ALA A 70 -2.05 -21.00 5.60
C ALA A 70 -1.21 -21.26 4.34
N ASP A 71 -0.02 -21.83 4.57
CA ASP A 71 0.95 -22.34 3.60
C ASP A 71 1.42 -21.40 2.46
N SER A 72 2.71 -21.05 2.50
CA SER A 72 3.43 -20.52 1.33
C SER A 72 3.33 -21.43 0.09
N ALA A 73 3.00 -22.71 0.27
CA ALA A 73 2.68 -23.64 -0.81
C ALA A 73 1.30 -23.36 -1.46
N LEU A 74 0.29 -22.91 -0.71
CA LEU A 74 -1.03 -22.57 -1.25
C LEU A 74 -1.02 -21.28 -2.08
N ALA A 75 -0.23 -20.28 -1.66
CA ALA A 75 -0.02 -19.01 -2.37
C ALA A 75 0.51 -19.18 -3.80
N LEU A 76 1.34 -20.21 -3.97
CA LEU A 76 1.99 -20.55 -5.23
C LEU A 76 1.17 -21.53 -6.07
N THR A 77 0.29 -22.34 -5.45
CA THR A 77 -0.44 -23.42 -6.12
C THR A 77 -1.87 -23.07 -6.51
N GLN A 78 -2.54 -22.18 -5.80
CA GLN A 78 -3.86 -21.72 -6.18
C GLN A 78 -3.78 -20.24 -6.52
N GLY A 79 -4.06 -19.90 -7.77
CA GLY A 79 -4.24 -18.53 -8.25
C GLY A 79 -5.46 -17.83 -7.63
N SER A 80 -5.73 -18.05 -6.35
CA SER A 80 -6.75 -17.38 -5.59
C SER A 80 -6.33 -15.93 -5.38
N ASN A 81 -6.92 -15.05 -6.17
CA ASN A 81 -7.08 -13.64 -5.85
C ASN A 81 -7.76 -13.55 -4.48
N MET A 82 -6.99 -13.38 -3.41
CA MET A 82 -7.56 -13.40 -2.07
C MET A 82 -7.14 -12.15 -1.29
N PHE A 83 -7.99 -11.13 -1.40
CA PHE A 83 -8.07 -10.01 -0.46
C PHE A 83 -8.73 -10.49 0.84
N VAL A 84 -7.99 -11.20 1.68
CA VAL A 84 -8.42 -11.44 3.06
C VAL A 84 -7.70 -10.45 3.94
N TYR A 85 -8.28 -9.25 4.05
CA TYR A 85 -8.04 -8.35 5.18
C TYR A 85 -8.59 -9.02 6.43
N SER A 86 -7.85 -9.99 6.97
CA SER A 86 -8.06 -10.35 8.36
C SER A 86 -7.31 -9.27 9.15
N TYR A 87 -8.03 -8.53 9.98
CA TYR A 87 -7.43 -7.54 10.87
C TYR A 87 -6.73 -8.27 12.03
N GLY A 88 -5.42 -8.04 12.18
CA GLY A 88 -4.60 -8.51 13.31
C GLY A 88 -3.83 -7.35 13.93
N ARG A 89 -2.86 -7.64 14.82
CA ARG A 89 -1.96 -6.65 15.47
C ARG A 89 -1.45 -5.59 14.47
N ILE A 90 -1.11 -4.38 14.94
CA ILE A 90 -0.34 -3.38 14.17
C ILE A 90 0.96 -4.05 13.72
N GLU A 91 0.96 -4.64 12.53
CA GLU A 91 2.20 -4.92 11.84
C GLU A 91 2.53 -3.64 11.07
N PRO A 92 3.64 -2.97 11.42
CA PRO A 92 4.09 -1.83 10.63
C PRO A 92 4.21 -2.26 9.16
N ASN A 93 3.85 -1.37 8.25
CA ASN A 93 3.89 -1.61 6.80
C ASN A 93 2.82 -2.57 6.26
N ASN A 94 1.60 -2.54 6.80
CA ASN A 94 0.42 -3.15 6.18
C ASN A 94 -0.30 -2.13 5.29
N PHE A 95 0.10 -2.03 4.03
CA PHE A 95 -0.45 -1.09 3.07
C PHE A 95 -1.16 -1.83 1.93
N LEU A 96 -2.22 -1.21 1.41
CA LEU A 96 -2.65 -1.36 0.03
C LEU A 96 -2.43 -0.01 -0.65
N ILE A 97 -1.67 -0.02 -1.75
CA ILE A 97 -1.36 1.16 -2.55
C ILE A 97 -1.90 0.92 -3.94
N VAL A 98 -2.80 1.79 -4.38
CA VAL A 98 -3.36 1.78 -5.73
C VAL A 98 -2.80 2.98 -6.49
N LYS A 99 -2.07 2.72 -7.57
CA LYS A 99 -1.56 3.75 -8.49
C LYS A 99 -2.47 3.77 -9.72
N ARG A 100 -3.20 4.85 -9.94
CA ARG A 100 -4.11 5.01 -11.09
C ARG A 100 -3.87 6.38 -11.73
N GLY A 101 -3.32 6.40 -12.94
CA GLY A 101 -2.86 7.63 -13.58
C GLY A 101 -1.91 8.41 -12.67
N ASP A 102 -2.27 9.67 -12.39
CA ASP A 102 -1.48 10.58 -11.54
C ASP A 102 -1.91 10.56 -10.06
N VAL A 103 -2.70 9.58 -9.62
CA VAL A 103 -3.17 9.46 -8.24
C VAL A 103 -2.62 8.20 -7.61
N ILE A 104 -2.11 8.34 -6.38
CA ILE A 104 -1.78 7.23 -5.49
C ILE A 104 -2.79 7.25 -4.34
N SER A 105 -3.56 6.18 -4.20
CA SER A 105 -4.42 5.94 -3.03
C SER A 105 -3.71 4.98 -2.09
N THR A 106 -3.50 5.38 -0.85
CA THR A 106 -2.88 4.55 0.19
C THR A 106 -3.91 4.21 1.25
N TYR A 107 -4.20 2.92 1.39
CA TYR A 107 -5.10 2.36 2.37
C TYR A 107 -4.28 1.72 3.48
N GLU A 108 -4.43 2.24 4.69
CA GLU A 108 -3.72 1.76 5.87
C GLU A 108 -4.68 1.84 7.06
N PRO A 109 -4.76 0.79 7.91
CA PRO A 109 -5.52 0.90 9.13
C PRO A 109 -4.83 1.91 10.05
N LEU A 110 -5.57 2.94 10.48
CA LEU A 110 -5.09 3.87 11.51
C LEU A 110 -4.78 3.11 12.80
N ASN A 111 -5.66 2.15 13.11
CA ASN A 111 -5.60 1.26 14.26
C ASN A 111 -5.16 -0.12 13.77
N GLY A 112 -3.95 -0.58 14.06
CA GLY A 112 -3.75 -2.03 14.09
C GLY A 112 -4.30 -2.57 15.40
N MET A 113 -4.93 -3.74 15.36
CA MET A 113 -5.93 -4.07 16.36
C MET A 113 -5.66 -5.36 17.08
N GLY A 114 -5.75 -5.27 18.40
CA GLY A 114 -6.25 -6.33 19.27
C GLY A 114 -7.70 -6.08 19.71
N PHE A 115 -8.43 -5.12 19.13
CA PHE A 115 -9.79 -4.79 19.54
C PHE A 115 -10.78 -5.32 18.49
N SER A 116 -11.59 -6.30 18.86
CA SER A 116 -12.69 -6.78 18.01
C SER A 116 -13.66 -5.63 17.71
N GLY A 117 -13.94 -5.36 16.44
CA GLY A 117 -15.12 -4.57 16.04
C GLY A 117 -14.90 -3.33 15.17
N ASN A 118 -13.68 -2.82 14.95
CA ASN A 118 -13.54 -1.69 14.03
C ASN A 118 -13.57 -2.18 12.58
N ASN A 119 -14.59 -1.74 11.85
CA ASN A 119 -14.70 -1.95 10.41
C ASN A 119 -14.21 -0.73 9.62
N GLU A 120 -13.42 0.12 10.25
CA GLU A 120 -12.91 1.36 9.67
C GLU A 120 -11.55 1.11 9.00
N LEU A 121 -11.40 1.61 7.77
CA LEU A 121 -10.12 1.64 7.07
C LEU A 121 -9.87 3.05 6.55
N SER A 122 -8.83 3.68 7.08
CA SER A 122 -8.41 4.99 6.62
C SER A 122 -7.71 4.90 5.28
N TYR A 123 -7.91 5.90 4.44
CA TYR A 123 -7.14 6.07 3.22
C TYR A 123 -6.92 7.53 2.90
N TYR A 124 -5.82 7.81 2.22
CA TYR A 124 -5.52 9.13 1.68
C TYR A 124 -5.09 9.00 0.23
N GLU A 125 -5.32 10.07 -0.52
CA GLU A 125 -4.87 10.20 -1.90
C GLU A 125 -3.79 11.28 -1.96
N GLU A 126 -2.76 11.00 -2.74
CA GLU A 126 -1.73 11.98 -3.09
C GLU A 126 -1.52 11.97 -4.60
N LYS A 127 -1.06 13.09 -5.14
CA LYS A 127 -0.61 13.12 -6.52
C LYS A 127 0.63 12.22 -6.63
N LYS A 128 0.68 11.39 -7.66
CA LYS A 128 1.89 10.65 -8.04
C LYS A 128 2.98 11.66 -8.32
N GLU A 129 3.86 11.86 -7.33
CA GLU A 129 5.00 12.75 -7.49
C GLU A 129 5.92 12.20 -8.56
N VAL A 130 6.39 13.09 -9.44
CA VAL A 130 7.45 12.74 -10.39
C VAL A 130 8.74 12.63 -9.58
N MET A 131 9.07 11.41 -9.18
CA MET A 131 10.35 11.10 -8.54
C MET A 131 11.49 11.53 -9.48
N GLN A 132 12.37 12.39 -8.97
CA GLN A 132 13.52 12.87 -9.73
C GLN A 132 14.62 11.80 -9.65
N TRP A 133 14.60 10.88 -10.60
CA TRP A 133 15.59 9.80 -10.70
C TRP A 133 16.89 10.31 -11.33
N GLU A 134 17.99 10.12 -10.62
CA GLU A 134 19.35 10.25 -11.16
C GLU A 134 19.79 8.89 -11.70
N MET A 135 20.10 8.85 -13.00
CA MET A 135 20.48 7.62 -13.70
C MET A 135 21.99 7.39 -13.58
N HIS A 136 22.40 6.16 -13.29
CA HIS A 136 23.80 5.80 -13.15
C HIS A 136 24.22 4.79 -14.22
N PRO A 137 25.50 4.76 -14.64
CA PRO A 137 26.01 3.79 -15.61
C PRO A 137 26.20 2.40 -15.01
N ASP A 138 26.16 2.25 -13.68
CA ASP A 138 26.31 0.96 -13.02
C ASP A 138 25.23 -0.03 -13.46
N THR A 139 25.67 -1.27 -13.74
CA THR A 139 24.78 -2.38 -14.09
C THR A 139 24.94 -3.53 -13.11
N ALA A 140 23.87 -4.31 -12.96
CA ALA A 140 23.85 -5.55 -12.17
C ALA A 140 22.98 -6.59 -12.84
N HIS A 141 23.18 -7.87 -12.50
CA HIS A 141 22.28 -8.95 -12.92
C HIS A 141 21.39 -9.34 -11.73
N ILE A 142 20.07 -9.22 -11.89
CA ILE A 142 19.08 -9.58 -10.86
C ILE A 142 18.05 -10.51 -11.51
N HIS A 143 17.92 -11.73 -10.99
CA HIS A 143 16.99 -12.74 -11.52
C HIS A 143 17.14 -12.99 -13.04
N GLY A 144 18.37 -12.88 -13.56
CA GLY A 144 18.67 -13.08 -14.98
C GLY A 144 18.46 -11.86 -15.87
N PHE A 145 17.96 -10.74 -15.33
CA PHE A 145 17.80 -9.48 -16.06
C PHE A 145 19.02 -8.58 -15.89
N VAL A 146 19.38 -7.86 -16.94
CA VAL A 146 20.32 -6.74 -16.83
C VAL A 146 19.57 -5.56 -16.24
N CYS A 147 20.06 -5.05 -15.13
CA CYS A 147 19.50 -3.90 -14.43
C CYS A 147 20.45 -2.71 -14.48
N GLN A 148 19.88 -1.52 -14.60
CA GLN A 148 20.57 -0.25 -14.44
C GLN A 148 20.25 0.35 -13.07
N LYS A 149 21.24 1.01 -12.49
CA LYS A 149 21.09 1.73 -11.22
C LYS A 149 20.47 3.11 -11.42
N ALA A 150 19.57 3.49 -10.51
CA ALA A 150 19.08 4.85 -10.37
C ALA A 150 18.98 5.24 -8.89
N THR A 151 19.09 6.53 -8.58
CA THR A 151 18.91 7.05 -7.20
C THR A 151 17.89 8.17 -7.16
N THR A 152 17.21 8.34 -6.03
CA THR A 152 16.28 9.47 -5.83
C THR A 152 16.18 9.80 -4.34
N ASP A 153 15.87 11.06 -4.03
CA ASP A 153 15.53 11.50 -2.68
C ASP A 153 14.01 11.62 -2.57
N TRP A 154 13.41 10.77 -1.74
CA TRP A 154 11.96 10.70 -1.60
C TRP A 154 11.53 10.21 -0.21
N GLY A 155 10.47 10.81 0.34
CA GLY A 155 9.95 10.46 1.67
C GLY A 155 10.97 10.68 2.80
N GLY A 156 11.84 11.68 2.66
CA GLY A 156 12.90 11.99 3.64
C GLY A 156 14.04 10.95 3.68
N ARG A 157 14.19 10.14 2.62
CA ARG A 157 15.25 9.13 2.49
C ARG A 157 15.88 9.18 1.10
N LYS A 158 17.17 8.80 1.05
CA LYS A 158 17.87 8.53 -0.21
C LYS A 158 17.69 7.07 -0.59
N TRP A 159 17.20 6.83 -1.80
CA TRP A 159 16.91 5.50 -2.34
C TRP A 159 17.87 5.15 -3.47
N THR A 160 18.23 3.87 -3.55
CA THR A 160 18.91 3.25 -4.70
C THR A 160 18.02 2.16 -5.26
N ALA A 161 17.65 2.29 -6.54
CA ALA A 161 16.87 1.33 -7.30
C ALA A 161 17.72 0.66 -8.37
N TRP A 162 17.43 -0.61 -8.63
CA TRP A 162 17.91 -1.39 -9.76
C TRP A 162 16.70 -1.78 -10.59
N PHE A 163 16.63 -1.28 -11.83
CA PHE A 163 15.49 -1.50 -12.72
C PHE A 163 15.94 -2.10 -14.04
N THR A 164 15.06 -2.81 -14.75
CA THR A 164 15.37 -3.41 -16.06
C THR A 164 14.46 -2.88 -17.14
N MET A 165 15.03 -2.52 -18.30
CA MET A 165 14.27 -2.13 -19.50
C MET A 165 13.76 -3.33 -20.30
N ASP A 166 14.22 -4.55 -19.98
CA ASP A 166 13.70 -5.80 -20.58
C ASP A 166 12.21 -6.02 -20.26
N ILE A 167 11.77 -5.41 -19.16
CA ILE A 167 10.35 -5.32 -18.77
C ILE A 167 10.00 -3.83 -18.76
N PRO A 168 9.51 -3.26 -19.87
CA PRO A 168 9.31 -1.82 -20.05
C PRO A 168 8.03 -1.33 -19.35
N ILE A 169 7.93 -1.61 -18.06
CA ILE A 169 6.82 -1.22 -17.18
C ILE A 169 7.36 -0.20 -16.18
N SER A 170 6.88 1.04 -16.24
CA SER A 170 7.30 2.13 -15.34
C SER A 170 6.65 2.03 -13.95
N ASP A 171 6.97 0.97 -13.22
CA ASP A 171 6.39 0.67 -11.92
C ASP A 171 7.40 -0.04 -10.99
N GLY A 172 7.01 -0.21 -9.73
CA GLY A 172 7.84 -0.77 -8.68
C GLY A 172 7.09 -0.99 -7.37
N PRO A 173 7.76 -1.57 -6.38
CA PRO A 173 7.15 -1.80 -5.06
C PRO A 173 6.79 -0.47 -4.38
N TYR A 174 5.87 -0.52 -3.43
CA TYR A 174 5.39 0.63 -2.66
C TYR A 174 4.87 1.75 -3.58
N LYS A 175 5.33 2.99 -3.40
CA LYS A 175 4.97 4.15 -4.22
C LYS A 175 5.97 4.41 -5.36
N PHE A 176 7.05 3.64 -5.46
CA PHE A 176 8.11 3.85 -6.45
C PHE A 176 7.62 3.57 -7.87
N SER A 177 7.94 4.48 -8.79
CA SER A 177 7.61 4.41 -10.22
C SER A 177 8.36 5.51 -10.98
N GLY A 178 8.20 5.58 -12.31
CA GLY A 178 8.76 6.67 -13.13
C GLY A 178 10.11 6.35 -13.80
N LEU A 179 10.68 5.17 -13.54
CA LEU A 179 11.83 4.65 -14.30
C LEU A 179 11.35 4.06 -15.64
N PRO A 180 12.20 3.98 -16.68
CA PRO A 180 11.80 3.48 -18.00
C PRO A 180 11.58 1.95 -18.05
N GLY A 181 11.67 1.26 -16.91
CA GLY A 181 11.44 -0.17 -16.79
C GLY A 181 11.19 -0.58 -15.34
N LEU A 182 10.92 -1.88 -15.14
CA LEU A 182 10.45 -2.40 -13.87
C LEU A 182 11.55 -2.36 -12.81
N VAL A 183 11.25 -1.82 -11.63
CA VAL A 183 12.14 -1.86 -10.46
C VAL A 183 12.21 -3.29 -9.91
N LEU A 184 13.38 -3.93 -10.00
CA LEU A 184 13.57 -5.29 -9.48
C LEU A 184 14.11 -5.31 -8.05
N SER A 185 14.88 -4.30 -7.66
CA SER A 185 15.31 -4.12 -6.27
C SER A 185 15.36 -2.63 -5.95
N ILE A 186 14.96 -2.25 -4.73
CA ILE A 186 15.11 -0.89 -4.25
C ILE A 186 15.32 -0.88 -2.75
N SER A 187 16.21 -0.01 -2.28
CA SER A 187 16.55 0.11 -0.87
C SER A 187 16.93 1.53 -0.48
N ASP A 188 16.68 1.90 0.77
CA ASP A 188 17.22 3.14 1.30
C ASP A 188 18.72 3.00 1.60
N GLN A 189 19.41 4.13 1.74
CA GLN A 189 20.86 4.19 1.94
C GLN A 189 21.35 3.32 3.10
N ASP A 190 20.59 3.30 4.20
CA ASP A 190 20.94 2.58 5.42
C ASP A 190 20.47 1.11 5.40
N LYS A 191 19.82 0.65 4.31
CA LYS A 191 19.22 -0.69 4.19
C LYS A 191 18.20 -1.03 5.28
N TYR A 192 17.59 -0.01 5.88
CA TYR A 192 16.47 -0.18 6.80
C TYR A 192 15.22 -0.66 6.08
N PHE A 193 15.06 -0.31 4.80
CA PHE A 193 13.96 -0.74 3.96
C PHE A 193 14.52 -1.26 2.65
N THR A 194 14.16 -2.48 2.28
CA THR A 194 14.61 -3.11 1.04
C THR A 194 13.49 -3.94 0.46
N PHE A 195 13.17 -3.72 -0.81
CA PHE A 195 12.28 -4.56 -1.59
C PHE A 195 13.14 -5.26 -2.64
N ASP A 196 13.25 -6.57 -2.54
CA ASP A 196 13.92 -7.39 -3.55
C ASP A 196 12.88 -8.25 -4.25
N ILE A 197 12.93 -8.30 -5.58
CA ILE A 197 12.10 -9.21 -6.35
C ILE A 197 12.29 -10.65 -5.87
N ALA A 198 11.20 -11.39 -5.81
CA ALA A 198 11.17 -12.81 -5.52
C ALA A 198 10.71 -13.62 -6.74
N SER A 199 9.68 -13.15 -7.45
CA SER A 199 9.16 -13.81 -8.65
C SER A 199 8.35 -12.86 -9.53
N ILE A 200 8.29 -13.15 -10.82
CA ILE A 200 7.40 -12.51 -11.80
C ILE A 200 6.54 -13.60 -12.41
N GLY A 201 5.24 -13.36 -12.56
CA GLY A 201 4.33 -14.28 -13.22
C GLY A 201 3.20 -13.56 -13.96
N LYS A 202 2.62 -14.25 -14.93
CA LYS A 202 1.38 -13.81 -15.56
C LYS A 202 0.19 -14.17 -14.68
N VAL A 203 -0.82 -13.30 -14.67
CA VAL A 203 -2.10 -13.52 -13.99
C VAL A 203 -3.24 -13.17 -14.93
N ASN A 204 -4.44 -13.64 -14.61
CA ASN A 204 -5.66 -13.25 -15.31
C ASN A 204 -6.71 -12.94 -14.24
N SER A 205 -6.61 -11.74 -13.68
CA SER A 205 -7.47 -11.28 -12.59
C SER A 205 -8.04 -9.92 -12.92
N ILE A 206 -9.18 -9.58 -12.32
CA ILE A 206 -9.76 -8.24 -12.42
C ILE A 206 -9.53 -7.49 -11.11
N SER A 207 -9.37 -6.18 -11.22
CA SER A 207 -9.33 -5.30 -10.06
C SER A 207 -10.72 -5.24 -9.45
N PHE A 208 -10.73 -5.25 -8.12
CA PHE A 208 -11.92 -5.03 -7.32
C PHE A 208 -11.67 -3.82 -6.45
N THR A 209 -12.70 -3.00 -6.29
CA THR A 209 -12.65 -1.91 -5.32
C THR A 209 -12.97 -2.46 -3.92
N LEU A 210 -12.51 -1.78 -2.87
CA LEU A 210 -12.72 -2.26 -1.50
C LEU A 210 -14.20 -2.31 -1.12
N ASP A 211 -15.03 -1.39 -1.62
CA ASP A 211 -16.48 -1.40 -1.48
C ASP A 211 -17.14 -2.60 -2.17
N GLN A 212 -16.54 -3.18 -3.22
CA GLN A 212 -17.04 -4.40 -3.84
C GLN A 212 -16.70 -5.64 -3.03
N LEU A 213 -15.50 -5.70 -2.43
CA LEU A 213 -15.02 -6.86 -1.68
C LEU A 213 -15.54 -6.87 -0.24
N ARG A 214 -15.70 -5.69 0.34
CA ARG A 214 -16.11 -5.46 1.73
C ARG A 214 -17.10 -4.28 1.78
N PRO A 215 -18.35 -4.48 1.33
CA PRO A 215 -19.37 -3.42 1.37
C PRO A 215 -19.69 -2.93 2.78
N ASP A 216 -19.37 -3.76 3.79
CA ASP A 216 -19.52 -3.44 5.20
C ASP A 216 -18.41 -2.52 5.73
N LEU A 217 -17.27 -2.44 5.03
CA LEU A 217 -16.10 -1.66 5.45
C LEU A 217 -16.38 -0.17 5.34
N ASP A 218 -16.14 0.53 6.44
CA ASP A 218 -16.25 1.97 6.52
C ASP A 218 -14.94 2.63 6.07
N LEU A 219 -14.92 3.15 4.85
CA LEU A 219 -13.74 3.79 4.26
C LEU A 219 -13.65 5.26 4.69
N GLN A 220 -12.65 5.56 5.50
CA GLN A 220 -12.43 6.89 6.07
C GLN A 220 -11.39 7.66 5.26
N LYS A 221 -11.84 8.49 4.32
CA LYS A 221 -10.94 9.37 3.56
C LYS A 221 -10.36 10.44 4.49
N THR A 222 -9.04 10.59 4.48
CA THR A 222 -8.31 11.62 5.23
C THR A 222 -7.21 12.24 4.37
N THR A 223 -6.51 13.24 4.92
CA THR A 223 -5.28 13.77 4.32
C THR A 223 -4.08 12.96 4.80
N LYS A 224 -3.00 12.93 4.00
CA LYS A 224 -1.74 12.30 4.39
C LYS A 224 -1.22 12.85 5.72
N GLU A 225 -1.25 14.18 5.88
CA GLU A 225 -0.84 14.86 7.11
C GLU A 225 -1.68 14.45 8.32
N SER A 226 -3.01 14.50 8.21
CA SER A 226 -3.90 14.10 9.31
C SER A 226 -3.72 12.62 9.65
N PHE A 227 -3.60 11.75 8.65
CA PHE A 227 -3.34 10.32 8.86
C PHE A 227 -2.09 10.09 9.71
N TYR A 228 -0.96 10.72 9.36
CA TYR A 228 0.28 10.54 10.09
C TYR A 228 0.26 11.21 11.47
N LYS A 229 -0.44 12.34 11.62
CA LYS A 229 -0.69 12.96 12.92
C LYS A 229 -1.51 12.04 13.83
N ASP A 230 -2.65 11.54 13.36
CA ASP A 230 -3.54 10.68 14.13
C ASP A 230 -2.88 9.35 14.47
N ARG A 231 -2.08 8.79 13.53
CA ARG A 231 -1.25 7.61 13.78
C ARG A 231 -0.22 7.86 14.89
N LYS A 232 0.43 9.03 14.89
CA LYS A 232 1.40 9.41 15.93
C LYS A 232 0.71 9.60 17.29
N ASP A 233 -0.44 10.28 17.31
CA ASP A 233 -1.22 10.52 18.52
C ASP A 233 -1.74 9.22 19.13
N LEU A 234 -2.25 8.30 18.30
CA LEU A 234 -2.64 6.96 18.72
C LEU A 234 -1.48 6.19 19.32
N ARG A 235 -0.32 6.20 18.67
CA ARG A 235 0.88 5.48 19.14
C ARG A 235 1.38 6.02 20.48
N ASN A 236 1.38 7.34 20.66
CA ASN A 236 1.77 7.98 21.91
C ASN A 236 0.78 7.69 23.05
N ASN A 237 -0.50 7.45 22.73
CA ASN A 237 -1.57 7.23 23.70
C ASN A 237 -2.15 5.81 23.66
N MET A 238 -1.41 4.82 23.13
CA MET A 238 -1.92 3.47 22.84
C MET A 238 -2.53 2.78 24.07
N THR A 239 -1.93 2.97 25.24
CA THR A 239 -2.46 2.41 26.51
C THR A 239 -3.80 3.05 26.89
N ALA A 240 -3.94 4.37 26.77
CA ALA A 240 -5.18 5.08 27.09
C ALA A 240 -6.29 4.71 26.10
N TYR A 241 -5.95 4.67 24.80
CA TYR A 241 -6.85 4.21 23.76
C TYR A 241 -7.34 2.78 24.02
N ALA A 242 -6.41 1.87 24.35
CA ALA A 242 -6.75 0.49 24.66
C ALA A 242 -7.75 0.36 25.82
N LEU A 243 -7.55 1.12 26.90
CA LEU A 243 -8.47 1.12 28.04
C LEU A 243 -9.84 1.70 27.65
N ALA A 244 -9.87 2.78 26.85
CA ALA A 244 -11.09 3.44 26.39
C ALA A 244 -11.95 2.54 25.48
N THR A 245 -11.33 1.64 24.72
CA THR A 245 -12.02 0.67 23.83
C THR A 245 -12.37 -0.66 24.53
N GLY A 246 -12.31 -0.70 25.87
CA GLY A 246 -12.69 -1.90 26.66
C GLY A 246 -11.58 -2.95 26.81
N THR A 247 -10.38 -2.66 26.29
CA THR A 247 -9.09 -3.32 26.58
C THR A 247 -8.81 -3.52 28.06
N ARG A 248 -8.96 -4.73 28.62
CA ARG A 248 -8.36 -5.06 29.92
C ARG A 248 -6.85 -5.31 29.74
N LEU A 249 -6.04 -4.35 30.16
CA LEU A 249 -4.58 -4.47 30.18
C LEU A 249 -4.08 -4.65 31.62
N ASP A 250 -3.38 -5.75 31.88
CA ASP A 250 -2.57 -5.89 33.09
C ASP A 250 -1.30 -5.01 33.02
N GLU A 251 -0.59 -4.88 34.13
CA GLU A 251 0.61 -4.02 34.21
C GLU A 251 1.72 -4.46 33.25
N GLU A 252 1.83 -5.76 32.99
CA GLU A 252 2.82 -6.28 32.04
C GLU A 252 2.44 -5.94 30.60
N ALA A 253 1.16 -6.04 30.24
CA ALA A 253 0.63 -5.64 28.94
C ALA A 253 0.81 -4.14 28.70
N LYS A 254 0.59 -3.30 29.72
CA LYS A 254 0.87 -1.86 29.64
C LYS A 254 2.35 -1.60 29.36
N ARG A 255 3.26 -2.26 30.09
CA ARG A 255 4.72 -2.15 29.87
C ARG A 255 5.12 -2.57 28.46
N ARG A 256 4.60 -3.69 27.97
CA ARG A 256 4.84 -4.16 26.60
C ARG A 256 4.38 -3.14 25.55
N VAL A 257 3.15 -2.62 25.68
CA VAL A 257 2.63 -1.59 24.77
C VAL A 257 3.54 -0.36 24.74
N THR A 258 3.98 0.12 25.91
CA THR A 258 4.92 1.25 25.99
C THR A 258 6.28 0.94 25.36
N LEU A 259 6.81 -0.28 25.54
CA LEU A 259 8.06 -0.70 24.93
C LEU A 259 7.93 -0.79 23.40
N ASP A 260 6.87 -1.44 22.91
CA ASP A 260 6.58 -1.60 21.48
C ASP A 260 6.50 -0.23 20.79
N THR A 261 5.79 0.75 21.38
CA THR A 261 5.72 2.12 20.85
C THR A 261 7.10 2.76 20.68
N LYS A 262 8.01 2.57 21.64
CA LYS A 262 9.38 3.15 21.58
C LYS A 262 10.25 2.50 20.50
N THR A 263 10.04 1.22 20.22
CA THR A 263 10.81 0.48 19.22
C THR A 263 10.37 0.76 17.78
N ASP A 264 9.16 1.28 17.54
CA ASP A 264 8.69 1.62 16.19
C ASP A 264 9.15 3.04 15.76
N ASN A 265 10.46 3.29 15.76
CA ASN A 265 11.02 4.63 15.53
C ASN A 265 11.49 4.89 14.09
N ASN A 266 11.37 3.90 13.20
CA ASN A 266 11.89 3.96 11.85
C ASN A 266 10.75 3.73 10.83
N HIS A 267 10.38 4.78 10.09
CA HIS A 267 9.26 4.74 9.13
C HIS A 267 9.74 4.89 7.69
N ILE A 268 9.13 4.14 6.77
CA ILE A 268 9.53 4.17 5.35
C ILE A 268 9.50 5.59 4.77
N GLU A 269 8.51 6.40 5.14
CA GLU A 269 8.48 7.83 4.90
C GLU A 269 8.73 8.57 6.22
N ARG A 270 9.71 9.49 6.24
CA ARG A 270 9.97 10.38 7.36
C ARG A 270 9.14 11.66 7.16
N HIS A 271 8.23 11.93 8.09
CA HIS A 271 7.40 13.13 8.18
C HIS A 271 7.80 13.95 9.40
#